data_AF-A0A3D1G0C5-F1
#
_entry.id   AF-A0A3D1G0C5-F1
#
_cell.length_a   1.000
_cell.length_b   1.000
_cell.length_c   1.000
_cell.angle_alpha   90.00
_cell.angle_beta   90.00
_cell.angle_gamma   90.00
#
_symmetry.space_group_name_H-M   'P 1'
#
loop_
_entity.id
_entity.type
_entity.pdbx_description
1 polymer ?
#
loop_
_entity_poly.entity_id
_entity_poly.type
_entity_poly.pdbx_seq_one_letter_code
_entity_poly.pdbx_strand_id
1 'polypeptide(L)'
;DQNVKTLLGGIEYYLEYRKMESMREVEAKSAKAKKQKEKKNVPAEDGLTYNERKQFEKELRSETRNLETIEQTIEELEEIIGRWDLQLADPEACKELMGDPDFYPQYEHKKAALSAKMEEWEACNIKKEGLEEQLGQS
;
A
#
# COMPACT_ATOMS: atom_id res chain seq x y z
N ASP A 1 -13.65 -16.64 -13.66
CA ASP A 1 -13.03 -16.37 -12.35
C ASP A 1 -13.01 -14.89 -12.02
N GLN A 2 -13.91 -14.45 -11.16
CA GLN A 2 -13.75 -13.16 -10.46
C GLN A 2 -13.48 -13.52 -9.00
N ASN A 3 -12.21 -13.75 -8.67
CA ASN A 3 -11.78 -13.85 -7.28
C ASN A 3 -11.86 -12.43 -6.71
N VAL A 4 -13.03 -12.06 -6.19
CA VAL A 4 -13.19 -10.84 -5.39
C VAL A 4 -12.35 -11.04 -4.14
N LYS A 5 -11.13 -10.49 -4.13
CA LYS A 5 -10.35 -10.36 -2.90
C LYS A 5 -11.13 -9.37 -2.03
N THR A 6 -11.94 -9.89 -1.12
CA THR A 6 -12.47 -9.08 -0.02
C THR A 6 -11.28 -8.60 0.80
N LEU A 7 -10.87 -7.35 0.58
CA LEU A 7 -9.96 -6.65 1.49
C LEU A 7 -10.73 -6.50 2.81
N LEU A 8 -10.44 -7.40 3.75
CA LEU A 8 -10.92 -7.32 5.12
C LEU A 8 -10.14 -6.20 5.81
N GLY A 9 -10.75 -5.01 5.87
CA GLY A 9 -10.17 -3.81 6.47
C GLY A 9 -9.76 -2.77 5.43
N GLY A 10 -9.98 -1.49 5.75
CA GLY A 10 -9.56 -0.36 4.93
C GLY A 10 -8.05 -0.12 4.99
N ILE A 11 -7.59 1.00 4.42
CA ILE A 11 -6.15 1.29 4.34
C ILE A 11 -5.47 1.35 5.71
N GLU A 12 -6.16 1.87 6.72
CA GLU A 12 -5.66 1.93 8.11
C GLU A 12 -5.35 0.52 8.67
N TYR A 13 -6.23 -0.45 8.41
CA TYR A 13 -6.01 -1.84 8.82
C TYR A 13 -4.76 -2.43 8.15
N TYR A 14 -4.56 -2.14 6.87
CA TYR A 14 -3.38 -2.61 6.15
C TYR A 14 -2.10 -1.97 6.70
N LEU A 15 -2.10 -0.65 6.93
CA LEU A 15 -0.96 0.08 7.49
C LEU A 15 -0.56 -0.48 8.87
N GLU A 16 -1.54 -0.77 9.72
CA GLU A 16 -1.32 -1.38 11.02
C GLU A 16 -0.76 -2.81 10.90
N TYR A 17 -1.32 -3.64 10.02
CA TYR A 17 -0.80 -4.98 9.72
C TYR A 17 0.66 -4.94 9.24
N ARG A 18 0.98 -4.05 8.29
CA ARG A 18 2.34 -3.91 7.74
C ARG A 18 3.33 -3.45 8.79
N LYS A 19 2.93 -2.56 9.70
CA LYS A 19 3.75 -2.12 10.82
C LYS A 19 4.11 -3.29 11.75
N MET A 20 3.15 -4.18 12.02
CA MET A 20 3.40 -5.38 12.83
C MET A 20 4.34 -6.38 12.12
N GLU A 21 4.16 -6.61 10.82
CA GLU A 21 5.05 -7.47 10.02
C GLU A 21 6.47 -6.91 9.95
N SER A 22 6.63 -5.60 9.72
CA SER A 22 7.94 -4.93 9.71
C SER A 22 8.71 -5.12 11.02
N MET A 23 8.03 -4.98 12.17
CA MET A 23 8.63 -5.20 13.49
C MET A 23 9.11 -6.65 13.67
N ARG A 24 8.31 -7.63 13.22
CA ARG A 24 8.69 -9.06 13.26
C ARG A 24 9.89 -9.35 12.37
N GLU A 25 9.96 -8.76 11.19
CA GLU A 25 11.10 -8.91 10.30
C GLU A 25 12.39 -8.36 10.91
N VAL A 26 12.32 -7.20 11.56
CA VAL A 26 13.47 -6.58 12.25
C VAL A 26 13.97 -7.51 13.36
N GLU A 27 13.08 -8.07 14.16
CA GLU A 27 13.43 -9.06 15.19
C GLU A 27 14.09 -10.30 14.58
N ALA A 28 13.53 -10.85 13.50
CA ALA A 28 14.08 -12.01 12.81
C ALA A 28 15.45 -11.73 12.16
N LYS A 29 15.64 -10.55 11.55
CA LYS A 29 16.92 -10.08 10.99
C LYS A 29 17.95 -9.87 12.11
N SER A 30 17.55 -9.31 13.25
CA SER A 30 18.43 -9.12 14.43
C SER A 30 18.91 -10.46 15.03
N ALA A 31 18.04 -11.48 15.03
CA ALA A 31 18.38 -12.82 15.49
C ALA A 31 19.35 -13.54 14.54
N LYS A 32 19.24 -13.29 13.22
CA LYS A 32 20.16 -13.82 12.20
C LYS A 32 21.52 -13.09 12.19
N ALA A 33 21.54 -11.78 12.41
CA ALA A 33 22.78 -10.97 12.48
C ALA A 33 23.70 -11.38 13.65
N LYS A 34 23.15 -11.89 14.77
CA LYS A 34 23.96 -12.46 15.86
C LYS A 34 24.64 -13.80 15.52
N LYS A 35 24.20 -14.53 14.49
CA LYS A 35 24.81 -15.80 14.06
C LYS A 35 25.83 -15.67 12.92
N GLN A 36 25.92 -14.52 12.24
CA GLN A 36 26.77 -14.34 11.05
C GLN A 36 28.09 -13.60 11.27
N LYS A 37 28.43 -13.22 12.50
CA LYS A 37 29.70 -12.51 12.80
C LYS A 37 30.99 -13.31 12.61
N GLU A 38 30.95 -14.58 12.18
CA GLU A 38 32.17 -15.39 12.01
C GLU A 38 32.62 -15.68 10.57
N LYS A 39 31.84 -15.42 9.51
CA LYS A 39 32.31 -15.74 8.15
C LYS A 39 31.77 -14.80 7.07
N LYS A 40 32.56 -13.80 6.68
CA LYS A 40 32.94 -13.52 5.28
C LYS A 40 33.84 -12.27 5.19
N ASN A 41 35.14 -12.52 5.05
CA ASN A 41 36.00 -11.69 4.21
C ASN A 41 35.79 -12.18 2.77
N VAL A 42 35.06 -11.40 1.96
CA VAL A 42 35.13 -11.45 0.50
C VAL A 42 35.05 -9.99 0.04
N PRO A 43 35.99 -9.48 -0.77
CA PRO A 43 35.88 -8.13 -1.30
C PRO A 43 34.73 -8.12 -2.31
N ALA A 44 33.66 -7.41 -2.01
CA ALA A 44 32.59 -7.14 -2.96
C ALA A 44 33.06 -6.02 -3.89
N GLU A 45 33.49 -6.38 -5.10
CA GLU A 45 33.39 -5.48 -6.25
C GLU A 45 31.95 -5.55 -6.76
N ASP A 46 31.12 -4.58 -6.37
CA ASP A 46 29.98 -4.00 -7.14
C ASP A 46 29.14 -3.15 -6.17
N GLY A 47 29.60 -1.94 -5.88
CA GLY A 47 28.78 -0.93 -5.20
C GLY A 47 28.08 -0.06 -6.24
N LEU A 48 26.83 0.35 -5.98
CA LEU A 48 26.14 1.31 -6.84
C LEU A 48 27.00 2.56 -7.09
N THR A 49 27.11 2.97 -8.34
CA THR A 49 27.78 4.22 -8.68
C THR A 49 27.03 5.40 -8.06
N TYR A 50 27.73 6.52 -7.82
CA TYR A 50 27.12 7.74 -7.26
C TYR A 50 25.88 8.21 -8.06
N ASN A 51 25.91 8.06 -9.39
CA ASN A 51 24.80 8.43 -10.26
C ASN A 51 23.59 7.51 -10.09
N GLU A 52 23.81 6.19 -9.96
CA GLU A 52 22.73 5.22 -9.74
C GLU A 52 22.10 5.40 -8.35
N ARG A 53 22.93 5.59 -7.31
CA ARG A 53 22.45 5.89 -5.95
C ARG A 53 21.55 7.13 -5.94
N LYS A 54 22.00 8.21 -6.58
CA LYS A 54 21.22 9.45 -6.70
C LYS A 54 19.91 9.25 -7.48
N GLN A 55 19.91 8.41 -8.50
CA GLN A 55 18.73 8.08 -9.28
C GLN A 55 17.71 7.32 -8.42
N PHE A 56 18.13 6.28 -7.71
CA PHE A 56 17.24 5.52 -6.82
C PHE A 56 16.71 6.36 -5.66
N GLU A 57 17.50 7.24 -5.05
CA GLU A 57 17.00 8.18 -4.05
C GLU A 57 15.95 9.15 -4.60
N LYS A 58 16.11 9.58 -5.87
CA LYS A 58 15.12 10.43 -6.54
C LYS A 58 13.83 9.65 -6.80
N GLU A 59 13.93 8.43 -7.28
CA GLU A 59 12.79 7.54 -7.48
C GLU A 59 12.07 7.25 -6.16
N LEU A 60 12.80 6.94 -5.10
CA LEU A 60 12.25 6.68 -3.77
C LEU A 60 11.43 7.88 -3.24
N ARG A 61 11.96 9.10 -3.40
CA ARG A 61 11.21 10.33 -3.04
C ARG A 61 9.96 10.52 -3.88
N SER A 62 10.01 10.15 -5.16
CA SER A 62 8.85 10.23 -6.06
C SER A 62 7.78 9.21 -5.67
N GLU A 63 8.17 7.96 -5.42
CA GLU A 63 7.26 6.89 -4.99
C GLU A 63 6.63 7.22 -3.63
N THR A 64 7.38 7.80 -2.70
CA THR A 64 6.85 8.21 -1.39
C THR A 64 5.73 9.25 -1.54
N ARG A 65 5.93 10.28 -2.38
CA ARG A 65 4.88 11.27 -2.66
C ARG A 65 3.68 10.68 -3.38
N ASN A 66 3.92 9.71 -4.26
CA ASN A 66 2.85 9.00 -4.95
C ASN A 66 2.02 8.19 -3.96
N LEU A 67 2.67 7.47 -3.04
CA LEU A 67 1.99 6.75 -1.94
C LEU A 67 1.12 7.69 -1.12
N GLU A 68 1.63 8.84 -0.67
CA GLU A 68 0.85 9.82 0.09
C GLU A 68 -0.43 10.24 -0.67
N THR A 69 -0.33 10.43 -1.99
CA THR A 69 -1.47 10.81 -2.83
C THR A 69 -2.47 9.66 -2.99
N ILE A 70 -1.96 8.43 -3.17
CA ILE A 70 -2.79 7.23 -3.29
C ILE A 70 -3.52 6.97 -1.97
N GLU A 71 -2.84 7.09 -0.83
CA GLU A 71 -3.39 6.93 0.51
C GLU A 71 -4.53 7.91 0.78
N GLN A 72 -4.31 9.20 0.47
CA GLN A 72 -5.36 10.21 0.59
C GLN A 72 -6.57 9.88 -0.30
N THR A 73 -6.33 9.46 -1.55
CA THR A 73 -7.42 9.09 -2.46
C THR A 73 -8.21 7.89 -1.94
N ILE A 74 -7.53 6.92 -1.32
CA ILE A 74 -8.18 5.75 -0.74
C ILE A 74 -9.04 6.16 0.45
N GLU A 75 -8.52 6.97 1.37
CA GLU A 75 -9.27 7.48 2.52
C GLU A 75 -10.55 8.23 2.08
N GLU A 76 -10.43 9.12 1.09
CA GLU A 76 -11.57 9.85 0.51
C GLU A 76 -12.61 8.89 -0.10
N LEU A 77 -12.17 7.85 -0.82
CA LEU A 77 -13.08 6.86 -1.40
C LEU A 77 -13.76 6.00 -0.32
N GLU A 78 -13.01 5.56 0.69
CA GLU A 78 -13.54 4.80 1.83
C GLU A 78 -14.57 5.60 2.62
N GLU A 79 -14.33 6.90 2.84
CA GLU A 79 -15.27 7.77 3.55
C GLU A 79 -16.58 7.94 2.75
N ILE A 80 -16.48 8.16 1.44
CA ILE A 80 -17.64 8.30 0.56
C ILE A 80 -18.45 7.00 0.53
N ILE A 81 -17.78 5.86 0.31
CA ILE A 81 -18.43 4.54 0.27
C ILE A 81 -19.07 4.23 1.63
N GLY A 82 -18.35 4.48 2.73
CA GLY A 82 -18.85 4.27 4.09
C GLY A 82 -20.07 5.12 4.41
N ARG A 83 -20.11 6.39 3.98
CA ARG A 83 -21.32 7.23 4.11
C ARG A 83 -22.50 6.65 3.34
N TRP A 84 -22.28 6.21 2.10
CA TRP A 84 -23.34 5.58 1.32
C TRP A 84 -23.80 4.24 1.91
N ASP A 85 -22.90 3.45 2.46
CA ASP A 85 -23.23 2.19 3.15
C ASP A 85 -24.12 2.45 4.38
N LEU A 86 -23.83 3.50 5.15
CA LEU A 86 -24.66 3.92 6.27
C LEU A 86 -26.06 4.36 5.81
N GLN A 87 -26.16 5.11 4.72
CA GLN A 87 -27.45 5.53 4.18
C GLN A 87 -28.23 4.35 3.58
N LEU A 88 -27.55 3.38 2.98
CA LEU A 88 -28.17 2.14 2.48
C LEU A 88 -28.65 1.22 3.60
N ALA A 89 -28.01 1.28 4.78
CA ALA A 89 -28.45 0.56 5.97
C ALA A 89 -29.69 1.18 6.63
N ASP A 90 -29.97 2.47 6.39
CA ASP A 90 -31.17 3.14 6.87
C ASP A 90 -32.35 2.93 5.90
N PRO A 91 -33.49 2.36 6.36
CA PRO A 91 -34.61 2.04 5.46
C PRO A 91 -35.27 3.23 4.76
N GLU A 92 -35.20 4.44 5.32
CA GLU A 92 -35.79 5.64 4.72
C GLU A 92 -34.81 6.29 3.74
N ALA A 93 -33.55 6.48 4.13
CA ALA A 93 -32.52 7.02 3.24
C ALA A 93 -32.23 6.09 2.05
N CYS A 94 -32.32 4.77 2.26
CA CYS A 94 -32.17 3.78 1.20
C CYS A 94 -33.24 3.94 0.11
N LYS A 95 -34.50 4.23 0.47
CA LYS A 95 -35.56 4.49 -0.53
C LYS A 95 -35.28 5.73 -1.37
N GLU A 96 -34.74 6.78 -0.76
CA GLU A 96 -34.36 8.01 -1.47
C GLU A 96 -33.20 7.76 -2.43
N LEU A 97 -32.17 7.03 -1.99
CA LEU A 97 -31.01 6.64 -2.80
C LEU A 97 -31.38 5.71 -3.96
N MET A 98 -32.24 4.72 -3.70
CA MET A 98 -32.75 3.82 -4.74
C MET A 98 -33.70 4.50 -5.72
N GLY A 99 -34.19 5.70 -5.39
CA GLY A 99 -34.94 6.56 -6.31
C GLY A 99 -34.07 7.21 -7.39
N ASP A 100 -32.75 7.29 -7.17
CA ASP A 100 -31.79 7.79 -8.15
C ASP A 100 -31.25 6.63 -9.02
N PRO A 101 -31.57 6.57 -10.32
CA PRO A 101 -31.10 5.50 -11.21
C PRO A 101 -29.58 5.51 -11.41
N ASP A 102 -28.91 6.65 -11.20
CA ASP A 102 -27.47 6.80 -11.38
C ASP A 102 -26.68 6.48 -10.12
N PHE A 103 -27.35 6.31 -8.96
CA PHE A 103 -26.68 6.06 -7.69
C PHE A 103 -25.90 4.75 -7.71
N TYR A 104 -26.54 3.62 -8.05
CA TYR A 104 -25.88 2.31 -8.01
C TYR A 104 -24.66 2.21 -8.96
N PRO A 105 -24.75 2.70 -10.22
CA PRO A 105 -23.57 2.80 -11.08
C PRO A 105 -22.43 3.65 -10.48
N GLN A 106 -22.73 4.78 -9.85
CA GLN A 106 -21.73 5.63 -9.21
C GLN A 106 -21.08 4.94 -8.00
N TYR A 107 -21.89 4.28 -7.17
CA TYR A 107 -21.45 3.53 -6.01
C TYR A 107 -20.50 2.39 -6.40
N GLU A 108 -20.88 1.57 -7.39
CA GLU A 108 -20.01 0.51 -7.91
C GLU A 108 -18.75 1.06 -8.58
N HIS A 109 -18.85 2.18 -9.30
CA HIS A 109 -17.68 2.85 -9.86
C HIS A 109 -16.69 3.31 -8.77
N LYS A 110 -17.18 3.86 -7.66
CA LYS A 110 -16.33 4.27 -6.53
C LYS A 110 -15.67 3.07 -5.85
N LYS A 111 -16.38 1.96 -5.67
CA LYS A 111 -15.76 0.71 -5.18
C LYS A 111 -14.69 0.17 -6.11
N ALA A 112 -14.96 0.18 -7.42
CA ALA A 112 -13.97 -0.24 -8.41
C ALA A 112 -12.73 0.67 -8.38
N ALA A 113 -12.93 1.99 -8.24
CA ALA A 113 -11.85 2.95 -8.08
C ALA A 113 -11.05 2.70 -6.79
N LEU A 114 -11.72 2.38 -5.68
CA LEU A 114 -11.07 2.01 -4.42
C LEU A 114 -10.20 0.77 -4.59
N SER A 115 -10.74 -0.29 -5.20
CA SER A 115 -10.00 -1.52 -5.49
C SER A 115 -8.77 -1.26 -6.35
N ALA A 116 -8.92 -0.47 -7.42
CA ALA A 116 -7.80 -0.12 -8.29
C ALA A 116 -6.73 0.70 -7.57
N LYS A 117 -7.13 1.62 -6.68
CA LYS A 117 -6.20 2.41 -5.87
C LYS A 117 -5.45 1.57 -4.84
N MET A 118 -6.12 0.58 -4.23
CA MET A 118 -5.47 -0.38 -3.33
C MET A 118 -4.41 -1.23 -4.06
N GLU A 119 -4.69 -1.66 -5.30
CA GLU A 119 -3.71 -2.36 -6.14
C GLU A 119 -2.52 -1.46 -6.51
N GLU A 120 -2.79 -0.20 -6.86
CA GLU A 120 -1.75 0.80 -7.14
C GLU A 120 -0.86 1.05 -5.92
N TRP A 121 -1.47 1.16 -4.73
CA TRP A 121 -0.78 1.32 -3.46
C TRP A 121 0.14 0.14 -3.15
N GLU A 122 -0.33 -1.09 -3.36
CA GLU A 122 0.48 -2.31 -3.19
C GLU A 122 1.67 -2.32 -4.14
N ALA A 123 1.44 -2.04 -5.43
CA ALA A 123 2.50 -2.00 -6.43
C ALA A 123 3.55 -0.92 -6.15
N CYS A 124 3.13 0.28 -5.72
CA CYS A 124 4.00 1.38 -5.38
C CYS A 124 4.88 1.04 -4.16
N ASN A 125 4.32 0.34 -3.18
CA ASN A 125 5.07 -0.15 -2.03
C ASN A 125 6.08 -1.25 -2.37
N ILE A 126 5.72 -2.23 -3.20
CA ILE A 126 6.66 -3.26 -3.68
C ILE A 126 7.84 -2.59 -4.39
N LYS A 127 7.56 -1.58 -5.22
CA LYS A 127 8.59 -0.80 -5.90
C LYS A 127 9.47 -0.04 -4.91
N LYS A 128 8.87 0.60 -3.89
CA LYS A 128 9.59 1.31 -2.82
C LYS A 128 10.55 0.37 -2.08
N GLU A 129 10.09 -0.81 -1.67
CA GLU A 129 10.92 -1.81 -1.00
C GLU A 129 12.09 -2.28 -1.88
N GLY A 130 11.85 -2.52 -3.17
CA GLY A 130 12.90 -2.90 -4.12
C GLY A 130 13.96 -1.80 -4.31
N LEU A 131 13.59 -0.53 -4.24
CA LEU A 131 14.53 0.60 -4.28
C LEU A 131 15.34 0.72 -2.97
N GLU A 132 14.69 0.52 -1.83
CA GLU A 132 15.34 0.53 -0.51
C GLU A 132 16.35 -0.62 -0.37
N GLU A 133 16.03 -1.81 -0.86
CA GLU A 133 16.94 -2.95 -0.85
C GLU A 133 18.18 -2.69 -1.73
N GLN A 134 18.00 -2.13 -2.92
CA GLN A 134 19.12 -1.74 -3.80
C GLN A 134 20.03 -0.70 -3.13
N LEU A 135 19.46 0.29 -2.46
CA LEU A 135 20.22 1.31 -1.72
C LEU A 135 20.92 0.74 -0.47
N GLY A 136 20.31 -0.23 0.21
CA GLY A 136 20.84 -0.84 1.44
C GLY A 136 21.89 -1.93 1.21
N GLN A 137 21.97 -2.51 0.00
CA GLN A 137 23.02 -3.46 -0.40
C GLN A 137 24.33 -2.77 -0.85
N SER A 138 24.38 -1.43 -0.88
CA SER A 138 25.53 -0.61 -1.33
C SER A 138 26.27 0.16 -0.22
#